data_AF-A0A3D3XRM2-F1
#
_entry.id   AF-A0A3D3XRM2-F1
#
_cell.length_a   1.000
_cell.length_b   1.000
_cell.length_c   1.000
_cell.angle_alpha   90.00
_cell.angle_beta   90.00
_cell.angle_gamma   90.00
#
_symmetry.space_group_name_H-M   'P 1'
#
loop_
_entity.id
_entity.type
_entity.pdbx_description
1 polymer ?
#
loop_
_entity_poly.entity_id
_entity_poly.type
_entity_poly.pdbx_seq_one_letter_code
_entity_poly.pdbx_strand_id
1 'polypeptide(L)'
;MSKKDPRLERAGVSGYNKPKRTPNHPTKSHVVVAKCEDGSIKTIRFGQQGVSGAGKNPKTAKEKARRKSFKARHAKNIAKGKCSAAYWANKVKW
;
A
#
# COMPACT_ATOMS: atom_id res chain seq x y z
N MET A 1 5.19 24.11 -17.84
CA MET A 1 4.59 23.00 -17.07
C MET A 1 5.64 22.46 -16.11
N SER A 2 5.40 22.47 -14.79
CA SER A 2 6.37 21.89 -13.85
C SER A 2 6.58 20.42 -14.18
N LYS A 3 7.84 20.02 -14.41
CA LYS A 3 8.19 18.62 -14.68
C LYS A 3 7.66 17.74 -13.55
N LYS A 4 7.02 16.65 -13.92
CA LYS A 4 6.52 15.66 -12.95
C LYS A 4 7.75 15.08 -12.23
N ASP A 5 7.63 14.83 -10.93
CA ASP A 5 8.75 14.26 -10.18
C ASP A 5 9.21 12.93 -10.83
N PRO A 6 10.50 12.76 -11.14
CA PRO A 6 11.00 11.54 -11.81
C PRO A 6 10.66 10.24 -11.08
N ARG A 7 10.46 10.28 -9.76
CA ARG A 7 10.04 9.13 -8.94
C ARG A 7 8.61 8.72 -9.26
N LEU A 8 7.73 9.69 -9.52
CA LEU A 8 6.33 9.44 -9.90
C LEU A 8 6.25 8.80 -11.29
N GLU A 9 7.03 9.31 -12.24
CA GLU A 9 7.11 8.77 -13.61
C GLU A 9 7.66 7.35 -13.61
N ARG A 10 8.79 7.10 -12.92
CA ARG A 10 9.39 5.77 -12.82
C ARG A 10 8.49 4.73 -12.14
N ALA A 11 7.75 5.13 -11.11
CA ALA A 11 6.77 4.26 -10.47
C ALA A 11 5.45 4.15 -11.27
N GLY A 12 5.25 5.03 -12.25
CA GLY A 12 4.05 5.13 -13.08
C GLY A 12 2.80 5.51 -12.29
N VAL A 13 2.93 6.23 -11.17
CA VAL A 13 1.80 6.67 -10.33
C VAL A 13 1.33 8.07 -10.73
N SER A 14 0.05 8.37 -10.50
CA SER A 14 -0.54 9.66 -10.86
C SER A 14 -0.13 10.82 -9.94
N GLY A 15 0.35 10.51 -8.73
CA GLY A 15 0.82 11.50 -7.76
C GLY A 15 1.25 10.88 -6.44
N TYR A 16 1.72 11.72 -5.53
CA TYR A 16 2.09 11.31 -4.17
C TYR A 16 0.89 10.71 -3.44
N ASN A 17 1.14 9.67 -2.64
CA ASN A 17 0.13 9.02 -1.80
C ASN A 17 -1.08 8.44 -2.58
N LYS A 18 -0.95 8.29 -3.91
CA LYS A 18 -1.94 7.68 -4.81
C LYS A 18 -1.44 6.29 -5.26
N PRO A 19 -1.77 5.21 -4.54
CA PRO A 19 -1.33 3.87 -4.90
C PRO A 19 -1.97 3.39 -6.20
N LYS A 20 -1.27 2.52 -6.94
CA LYS A 20 -1.82 1.81 -8.10
C LYS A 20 -1.47 0.33 -8.07
N ARG A 21 -2.19 -0.47 -8.87
CA ARG A 21 -1.87 -1.89 -9.12
C ARG A 21 -0.66 -2.04 -10.04
N THR A 22 0.08 -3.12 -9.84
CA THR A 22 1.25 -3.49 -10.65
C THR A 22 1.10 -4.94 -11.13
N PRO A 23 0.31 -5.21 -12.19
CA PRO A 23 0.06 -6.57 -12.66
C PRO A 23 1.34 -7.29 -13.12
N ASN A 24 2.29 -6.56 -13.71
CA ASN A 24 3.52 -7.14 -14.28
C ASN A 24 4.67 -7.21 -13.26
N HIS A 25 4.47 -6.83 -12.00
CA HIS A 25 5.53 -6.95 -10.99
C HIS A 25 5.54 -8.37 -10.41
N PRO A 26 6.72 -9.03 -10.30
CA PRO A 26 6.79 -10.45 -9.98
C PRO A 26 6.18 -10.78 -8.61
N THR A 27 6.46 -9.97 -7.58
CA THR A 27 6.10 -10.32 -6.19
C THR A 27 5.13 -9.38 -5.50
N LYS A 28 4.89 -8.17 -6.03
CA LYS A 28 4.13 -7.11 -5.36
C LYS A 28 2.95 -6.70 -6.21
N SER A 29 1.80 -6.57 -5.57
CA SER A 29 0.54 -6.26 -6.24
C SER A 29 0.31 -4.76 -6.47
N HIS A 30 0.97 -3.90 -5.69
CA HIS A 30 0.78 -2.45 -5.73
C HIS A 30 2.09 -1.67 -5.53
N VAL A 31 2.07 -0.42 -5.98
CA VAL A 31 3.12 0.58 -5.72
C VAL A 31 2.50 1.92 -5.34
N VAL A 32 3.20 2.67 -4.50
CA VAL A 32 2.90 4.07 -4.19
C VAL A 32 4.21 4.84 -4.02
N VAL A 33 4.24 6.08 -4.46
CA VAL A 33 5.27 7.03 -4.03
C VAL A 33 4.67 7.82 -2.88
N ALA A 34 5.10 7.50 -1.67
CA ALA A 34 4.57 8.07 -0.45
C ALA A 34 5.36 9.32 -0.06
N LYS A 35 4.64 10.39 0.28
CA LYS A 35 5.20 11.53 1.03
C LYS A 35 4.86 11.31 2.50
N CYS A 36 5.89 11.02 3.28
CA CYS A 36 5.81 10.75 4.71
C CYS A 36 5.58 12.06 5.49
N GLU A 37 5.23 11.94 6.77
CA GLU A 37 4.89 13.10 7.61
C GLU A 37 6.13 13.94 7.95
N ASP A 38 7.30 13.32 8.01
CA ASP A 38 8.62 13.93 8.14
C ASP A 38 9.12 14.63 6.86
N GLY A 39 8.28 14.70 5.82
CA GLY A 39 8.64 15.27 4.52
C GLY A 39 9.42 14.34 3.60
N SER A 40 9.85 13.16 4.07
CA SER A 40 10.57 12.20 3.24
C SER A 40 9.69 11.59 2.15
N ILE A 41 10.30 11.23 1.03
CA ILE A 41 9.61 10.63 -0.12
C ILE A 41 10.15 9.21 -0.33
N LYS A 42 9.26 8.21 -0.29
CA LYS A 42 9.63 6.79 -0.47
C LYS A 42 8.77 6.13 -1.54
N THR A 43 9.41 5.39 -2.44
CA THR A 43 8.69 4.47 -3.35
C THR A 43 8.49 3.15 -2.64
N ILE A 44 7.24 2.82 -2.34
CA ILE A 44 6.86 1.64 -1.56
C ILE A 44 6.09 0.68 -2.46
N ARG A 45 6.59 -0.54 -2.59
CA ARG A 45 5.86 -1.67 -3.21
C ARG A 45 5.27 -2.56 -2.12
N PHE A 46 3.98 -2.86 -2.20
CA PHE A 46 3.26 -3.53 -1.11
C PHE A 46 2.21 -4.52 -1.60
N GLY A 47 1.83 -5.42 -0.68
CA GLY A 47 0.91 -6.54 -0.93
C GLY A 47 1.53 -7.61 -1.82
N GLN A 48 1.33 -8.88 -1.47
CA GLN A 48 1.79 -10.01 -2.28
C GLN A 48 0.99 -10.13 -3.58
N GLN A 49 1.68 -10.44 -4.68
CA GLN A 49 1.02 -10.72 -5.96
C GLN A 49 0.17 -11.99 -5.86
N GLY A 50 -0.98 -12.01 -6.55
CA GLY A 50 -1.96 -13.11 -6.48
C GLY A 50 -2.80 -13.18 -5.21
N VAL A 51 -2.45 -12.43 -4.14
CA VAL A 51 -3.19 -12.47 -2.87
C VAL A 51 -4.21 -11.34 -2.78
N SER A 52 -5.48 -11.71 -2.65
CA SER A 52 -6.56 -10.79 -2.29
C SER A 52 -6.71 -10.69 -0.78
N GLY A 53 -6.65 -9.46 -0.27
CA GLY A 53 -6.97 -9.18 1.13
C GLY A 53 -8.48 -9.27 1.38
N ALA A 54 -8.88 -9.05 2.63
CA ALA A 54 -10.30 -9.07 3.03
C ALA A 54 -11.07 -7.80 2.60
N GLY A 55 -10.38 -6.80 2.04
CA GLY A 55 -10.96 -5.52 1.64
C GLY A 55 -11.37 -4.65 2.83
N LYS A 56 -11.89 -3.46 2.50
CA LYS A 56 -12.33 -2.48 3.51
C LYS A 56 -13.60 -2.92 4.24
N ASN A 57 -14.49 -3.62 3.53
CA ASN A 57 -15.81 -4.04 3.99
C ASN A 57 -15.98 -5.57 3.85
N PRO A 58 -15.28 -6.37 4.67
CA PRO A 58 -15.40 -7.83 4.64
C PRO A 58 -16.82 -8.26 5.01
N LYS A 59 -17.42 -9.15 4.21
CA LYS A 59 -18.81 -9.60 4.41
C LYS A 59 -18.86 -10.85 5.29
N THR A 60 -17.93 -11.77 5.09
CA THR A 60 -17.92 -13.06 5.78
C THR A 60 -17.15 -13.01 7.11
N ALA A 61 -17.51 -13.91 8.04
CA ALA A 61 -16.77 -14.08 9.30
C ALA A 61 -15.29 -14.42 9.05
N LYS A 62 -15.01 -15.25 8.03
CA LYS A 62 -13.65 -15.63 7.61
C LYS A 62 -12.83 -14.41 7.18
N GLU A 63 -13.39 -13.52 6.38
CA GLU A 63 -12.70 -12.29 5.95
C GLU A 63 -12.46 -11.33 7.11
N LYS A 64 -13.46 -11.15 7.99
CA LYS A 64 -13.32 -10.35 9.22
C LYS A 64 -12.19 -10.88 10.11
N ALA A 65 -12.10 -12.20 10.29
CA ALA A 65 -11.01 -12.84 11.02
C ALA A 65 -9.64 -12.61 10.35
N ARG A 66 -9.52 -12.84 9.04
CA ARG A 66 -8.27 -12.58 8.29
C ARG A 66 -7.81 -11.12 8.43
N ARG A 67 -8.75 -10.18 8.34
CA ARG A 67 -8.49 -8.74 8.54
C ARG A 67 -7.98 -8.46 9.96
N LYS A 68 -8.63 -9.02 10.99
CA LYS A 68 -8.21 -8.90 12.39
C LYS A 68 -6.80 -9.44 12.59
N SER A 69 -6.50 -10.63 12.06
CA SER A 69 -5.16 -11.23 12.14
C SER A 69 -4.10 -10.43 11.40
N PHE A 70 -4.42 -9.83 10.25
CA PHE A 70 -3.50 -8.94 9.54
C PHE A 70 -3.18 -7.69 10.38
N LYS A 71 -4.20 -7.02 10.90
CA LYS A 71 -4.03 -5.82 11.74
C LYS A 71 -3.24 -6.12 13.01
N ALA A 72 -3.51 -7.25 13.67
CA ALA A 72 -2.79 -7.66 14.87
C ALA A 72 -1.29 -7.87 14.59
N ARG A 73 -0.94 -8.65 13.55
CA ARG A 73 0.45 -8.95 13.20
C ARG A 73 1.25 -7.72 12.73
N HIS A 74 0.57 -6.74 12.14
CA HIS A 74 1.24 -5.58 11.55
C HIS A 74 0.97 -4.25 12.26
N ALA A 75 0.34 -4.26 13.43
CA ALA A 75 -0.07 -3.05 14.16
C ALA A 75 1.08 -2.02 14.29
N LYS A 76 2.25 -2.47 14.76
CA LYS A 76 3.45 -1.62 14.91
C LYS A 76 3.86 -0.93 13.61
N ASN A 77 3.74 -1.62 12.47
CA ASN A 77 4.12 -1.06 11.17
C ASN A 77 2.99 -0.23 10.55
N ILE A 78 1.73 -0.49 10.87
CA ILE A 78 0.61 0.35 10.45
C ILE A 78 0.70 1.71 11.17
N ALA A 79 1.09 1.72 12.44
CA ALA A 79 1.28 2.93 13.24
C ALA A 79 2.38 3.86 12.69
N LYS A 80 3.36 3.35 11.94
CA LYS A 80 4.38 4.16 11.24
C LYS A 80 3.83 5.02 10.09
N GLY A 81 2.54 4.94 9.79
CA GLY A 81 1.86 5.80 8.82
C GLY A 81 2.32 5.59 7.37
N LYS A 82 2.25 6.67 6.57
CA LYS A 82 2.46 6.64 5.10
C LYS A 82 3.83 6.12 4.67
N CYS A 83 4.81 6.10 5.58
CA CYS A 83 6.15 5.58 5.31
C CYS A 83 6.26 4.05 5.35
N SER A 84 5.15 3.34 5.61
CA SER A 84 5.15 1.89 5.81
C SER A 84 4.34 1.13 4.76
N ALA A 85 4.91 0.04 4.25
CA ALA A 85 4.21 -0.90 3.37
C ALA A 85 2.97 -1.52 4.04
N ALA A 86 3.01 -1.74 5.36
CA ALA A 86 1.88 -2.31 6.10
C ALA A 86 0.71 -1.34 6.19
N TYR A 87 0.99 -0.04 6.35
CA TYR A 87 -0.05 1.01 6.31
C TYR A 87 -0.78 1.01 4.97
N TRP A 88 -0.03 0.98 3.85
CA TRP A 88 -0.63 0.96 2.51
C TRP A 88 -1.39 -0.34 2.22
N ALA A 89 -0.85 -1.48 2.63
CA ALA A 89 -1.56 -2.75 2.55
C ALA A 89 -2.85 -2.72 3.36
N ASN A 90 -2.82 -2.18 4.59
CA ASN A 90 -4.02 -2.02 5.41
C ASN A 90 -5.05 -1.11 4.73
N LYS A 91 -4.63 0.05 4.23
CA LYS A 91 -5.53 1.04 3.62
C LYS A 91 -6.19 0.55 2.32
N VAL A 92 -5.47 -0.23 1.52
CA VAL A 92 -5.90 -0.62 0.17
C VAL A 92 -6.48 -2.04 0.13
N LYS A 93 -5.96 -2.98 0.92
CA LYS A 93 -6.28 -4.42 0.82
C LYS A 93 -6.98 -4.99 2.06
N TRP A 94 -6.92 -4.34 3.22
CA TRP A 94 -7.48 -4.84 4.49
C TRP A 94 -8.32 -3.76 5.20
#